data_AF-A0A699REX7-F1
#
_entry.id   AF-A0A699REX7-F1
#
_cell.length_a   1.000
_cell.length_b   1.000
_cell.length_c   1.000
_cell.angle_alpha   90.00
_cell.angle_beta   90.00
_cell.angle_gamma   90.00
#
_symmetry.space_group_name_H-M   'P 1'
#
loop_
_entity.id
_entity.type
_entity.pdbx_description
1 polymer ?
#
loop_
_entity_poly.entity_id
_entity_poly.type
_entity_poly.pdbx_seq_one_letter_code
_entity_poly.pdbx_strand_id
1 'polypeptide(L)'
;IRPPVTAEEHQQVQREKKDRTILLSALPDEHMGDFYHMIDARDIWNAIKAIFGGNAESKKMQKSLLKQKFEEFKISKEEGLDKGYDKMQKIPTQMN
;
A
#
# COMPACT_ATOMS: atom_id res chain seq x y z
N ILE A 1 -24.70 -24.65 4.70
CA ILE A 1 -24.78 -23.26 5.23
C ILE A 1 -23.35 -22.75 5.29
N ARG A 2 -22.97 -21.74 4.50
CA ARG A 2 -21.64 -21.11 4.64
C ARG A 2 -21.55 -20.52 6.05
N PRO A 3 -20.46 -20.72 6.79
CA PRO A 3 -20.31 -20.06 8.08
C PRO A 3 -20.43 -18.55 7.88
N PRO A 4 -21.04 -17.82 8.83
CA PRO A 4 -21.11 -16.37 8.76
C PRO A 4 -19.68 -15.84 8.67
N VAL A 5 -19.42 -15.07 7.62
CA VAL A 5 -18.15 -14.33 7.48
C VAL A 5 -17.99 -13.49 8.74
N THR A 6 -16.94 -13.80 9.50
CA THR A 6 -16.65 -13.13 10.76
C THR A 6 -16.28 -11.67 10.50
N ALA A 7 -16.51 -10.79 11.48
CA ALA A 7 -16.15 -9.37 11.37
C ALA A 7 -14.66 -9.18 11.02
N GLU A 8 -13.81 -10.11 11.45
CA GLU A 8 -12.37 -10.15 11.16
C GLU A 8 -12.08 -10.43 9.67
N GLU A 9 -12.78 -11.37 9.04
CA GLU A 9 -12.64 -11.65 7.59
C GLU A 9 -13.06 -10.43 6.76
N HIS A 10 -14.15 -9.77 7.13
CA HIS A 10 -14.55 -8.51 6.47
C HIS A 10 -13.48 -7.42 6.62
N GLN A 11 -12.90 -7.26 7.80
CA GLN A 11 -11.81 -6.30 8.00
C GLN A 11 -10.57 -6.65 7.17
N GLN A 12 -10.22 -7.93 7.07
CA GLN A 12 -9.09 -8.38 6.27
C GLN A 12 -9.31 -8.11 4.78
N VAL A 13 -10.49 -8.41 4.24
CA VAL A 13 -10.83 -8.12 2.83
C VAL A 13 -10.76 -6.62 2.53
N GLN A 14 -11.17 -5.78 3.47
CA GLN A 14 -11.08 -4.32 3.30
C GLN A 14 -9.64 -3.81 3.36
N ARG A 15 -8.79 -4.38 4.22
CA ARG A 15 -7.35 -4.07 4.24
C ARG A 15 -6.69 -4.46 2.92
N GLU A 16 -6.93 -5.68 2.44
CA GLU A 16 -6.40 -6.19 1.17
C GLU A 16 -6.80 -5.30 -0.02
N LYS A 17 -8.08 -4.90 -0.10
CA LYS A 17 -8.57 -3.98 -1.13
C LYS A 17 -7.89 -2.61 -1.06
N LYS A 18 -7.65 -2.10 0.15
CA LYS A 18 -6.99 -0.82 0.36
C LYS A 18 -5.52 -0.90 -0.08
N ASP A 19 -4.82 -1.95 0.31
CA ASP A 19 -3.41 -2.13 -0.07
C ASP A 19 -3.25 -2.35 -1.57
N ARG A 20 -4.14 -3.13 -2.21
CA ARG A 20 -4.19 -3.25 -3.68
C ARG A 20 -4.37 -1.89 -4.37
N THR A 21 -5.28 -1.07 -3.87
CA THR A 21 -5.54 0.26 -4.46
C THR A 21 -4.32 1.16 -4.38
N ILE A 22 -3.62 1.16 -3.23
CA ILE A 22 -2.44 1.99 -3.00
C ILE A 22 -1.24 1.50 -3.83
N LEU A 23 -1.06 0.18 -3.96
CA LEU A 23 -0.02 -0.37 -4.82
C LEU A 23 -0.25 -0.02 -6.30
N LEU A 24 -1.50 -0.14 -6.78
CA LEU A 24 -1.84 0.18 -8.16
C LEU A 24 -1.70 1.67 -8.47
N SER A 25 -2.04 2.57 -7.53
CA SER A 25 -1.92 4.02 -7.75
C SER A 25 -0.48 4.53 -7.75
N ALA A 26 0.45 3.77 -7.18
CA ALA A 26 1.87 4.12 -7.19
C ALA A 26 2.59 3.70 -8.47
N LEU A 27 1.98 2.84 -9.29
CA LEU A 27 2.55 2.39 -10.56
C LEU A 27 2.47 3.50 -11.61
N PRO A 28 3.49 3.62 -12.49
CA PRO A 28 3.38 4.43 -13.71
C PRO A 28 2.25 3.89 -14.61
N ASP A 29 1.52 4.80 -15.26
CA ASP A 29 0.40 4.48 -16.16
C ASP A 29 0.78 3.46 -17.25
N GLU A 30 2.02 3.55 -17.75
CA GLU A 30 2.59 2.65 -18.77
C GLU A 30 2.57 1.17 -18.35
N HIS A 31 2.77 0.88 -17.06
CA HIS A 31 2.81 -0.49 -16.54
C HIS A 31 1.51 -0.92 -15.88
N MET A 32 0.52 -0.04 -15.77
CA MET A 32 -0.70 -0.32 -15.00
C MET A 32 -1.45 -1.57 -15.52
N GLY A 33 -1.45 -1.76 -16.84
CA GLY A 33 -2.05 -2.93 -17.49
C GLY A 33 -1.44 -4.27 -17.06
N ASP A 34 -0.13 -4.28 -16.76
CA ASP A 34 0.61 -5.48 -16.36
C ASP A 34 0.25 -5.95 -14.95
N PHE A 35 -0.40 -5.12 -14.14
CA PHE A 35 -0.79 -5.45 -12.75
C PHE A 35 -2.30 -5.49 -12.55
N TYR A 36 -3.09 -4.99 -13.49
CA TYR A 36 -4.55 -4.90 -13.35
C TYR A 36 -5.24 -6.26 -13.18
N HIS A 37 -4.66 -7.31 -13.75
CA HIS A 37 -5.16 -8.68 -13.66
C HIS A 37 -4.82 -9.38 -12.34
N MET A 38 -3.95 -8.79 -11.52
CA MET A 38 -3.59 -9.35 -10.22
C MET A 38 -4.65 -9.04 -9.17
N ILE A 39 -5.05 -10.08 -8.45
CA ILE A 39 -6.13 -10.05 -7.46
C ILE A 39 -5.55 -9.72 -6.08
N ASP A 40 -4.38 -10.27 -5.75
CA ASP A 40 -3.77 -10.17 -4.44
C ASP A 40 -2.72 -9.05 -4.36
N ALA A 41 -2.76 -8.25 -3.30
CA ALA A 41 -1.80 -7.17 -3.08
C ALA A 41 -0.35 -7.68 -2.97
N ARG A 42 -0.19 -8.89 -2.42
CA ARG A 42 1.11 -9.57 -2.31
C ARG A 42 1.73 -9.88 -3.67
N ASP A 43 0.93 -10.32 -4.63
CA ASP A 43 1.41 -10.66 -5.97
C ASP A 43 1.79 -9.40 -6.75
N ILE A 44 0.97 -8.35 -6.63
CA ILE A 44 1.30 -7.01 -7.15
C ILE A 44 2.64 -6.54 -6.59
N TRP A 45 2.85 -6.65 -5.27
CA TRP A 45 4.10 -6.27 -4.64
C TRP A 45 5.31 -7.09 -5.13
N ASN A 46 5.15 -8.40 -5.31
CA ASN A 46 6.23 -9.26 -5.79
C ASN A 46 6.59 -8.99 -7.25
N ALA A 47 5.60 -8.79 -8.12
CA ALA A 47 5.85 -8.43 -9.52
C ALA A 47 6.47 -7.04 -9.64
N ILE A 48 6.05 -6.09 -8.80
CA ILE A 48 6.70 -4.78 -8.66
C ILE A 48 8.17 -4.96 -8.30
N LYS A 49 8.49 -5.77 -7.28
CA LYS A 49 9.87 -6.04 -6.91
C LYS A 49 10.66 -6.76 -8.01
N ALA A 50 10.02 -7.62 -8.80
CA ALA A 50 10.69 -8.31 -9.91
C ALA A 50 11.05 -7.35 -11.05
N ILE A 51 10.15 -6.44 -11.41
CA ILE A 51 10.33 -5.47 -12.50
C ILE A 51 11.26 -4.32 -12.07
N PHE A 52 11.09 -3.86 -10.83
CA PHE A 52 11.76 -2.65 -10.35
C PHE A 52 12.88 -2.92 -9.34
N GLY A 53 13.08 -4.12 -8.80
CA GLY A 53 13.94 -4.39 -7.63
C GLY A 53 15.39 -3.84 -7.66
N GLY A 54 15.94 -3.48 -8.82
CA GLY A 54 17.26 -2.85 -8.95
C GLY A 54 17.31 -1.53 -9.75
N ASN A 55 16.16 -0.98 -10.17
CA ASN A 55 16.06 0.14 -11.11
C ASN A 55 15.84 1.50 -10.38
N ALA A 56 16.31 2.61 -10.98
CA ALA A 56 15.99 3.98 -10.57
C ALA A 56 14.47 4.25 -10.48
N GLU A 57 13.67 3.61 -11.36
CA GLU A 57 12.21 3.73 -11.32
C GLU A 57 11.58 3.12 -10.08
N SER A 58 12.18 2.07 -9.52
CA SER A 58 11.78 1.50 -8.21
C SER A 58 11.89 2.50 -7.08
N LYS A 59 13.02 3.21 -7.06
CA LYS A 59 13.26 4.25 -6.05
C LYS A 59 12.25 5.38 -6.22
N LYS A 60 11.90 5.72 -7.47
CA LYS A 60 10.87 6.72 -7.77
C LYS A 60 9.48 6.26 -7.33
N MET A 61 9.13 5.00 -7.56
CA MET A 61 7.85 4.42 -7.16
C MET A 61 7.75 4.24 -5.66
N GLN A 62 8.77 3.73 -4.97
CA GLN A 62 8.79 3.67 -3.50
C GLN A 62 8.64 5.06 -2.88
N LYS A 63 9.32 6.07 -3.45
CA LYS A 63 9.15 7.47 -3.02
C LYS A 63 7.72 7.98 -3.26
N SER A 64 7.09 7.60 -4.38
CA SER A 64 5.70 7.94 -4.68
C SER A 64 4.71 7.27 -3.73
N LEU A 65 4.89 5.98 -3.45
CA LEU A 65 4.07 5.20 -2.51
C LEU A 65 4.16 5.77 -1.09
N LEU A 66 5.39 6.11 -0.64
CA LEU A 66 5.62 6.76 0.65
C LEU A 66 4.92 8.13 0.72
N LYS A 67 4.99 8.90 -0.36
CA LYS A 67 4.31 10.20 -0.47
C LYS A 67 2.78 10.05 -0.43
N GLN A 68 2.21 9.09 -1.16
CA GLN A 68 0.77 8.82 -1.11
C GLN A 68 0.32 8.37 0.27
N LYS A 69 1.02 7.42 0.90
CA LYS A 69 0.71 6.98 2.27
C LYS A 69 0.78 8.15 3.25
N PHE A 70 1.70 9.10 3.06
CA PHE A 70 1.81 10.32 3.85
C PHE A 70 0.68 11.33 3.57
N GLU A 71 0.25 11.49 2.32
CA GLU A 71 -0.87 12.37 1.93
C GLU A 71 -2.22 11.82 2.43
N GLU A 72 -2.40 10.50 2.45
CA GLU A 72 -3.52 9.83 3.14
C GLU A 72 -3.43 9.97 4.67
N PHE A 73 -2.24 10.29 5.18
CA PHE A 73 -1.96 10.46 6.60
C PHE A 73 -2.31 11.87 7.08
N LYS A 74 -3.60 12.18 7.22
CA LYS A 74 -4.01 13.40 7.93
C LYS A 74 -3.72 13.25 9.42
N ILE A 75 -2.76 14.02 9.94
CA ILE A 75 -2.60 14.21 11.38
C ILE A 75 -3.75 15.12 11.83
N SER A 76 -4.71 14.56 12.56
CA SER A 76 -5.76 15.37 13.17
C SER A 76 -5.11 16.34 14.17
N LYS A 77 -5.57 17.60 14.22
CA LYS A 77 -5.00 18.63 15.12
C LYS A 77 -4.98 18.20 16.60
N GLU A 78 -5.86 17.28 16.96
CA GLU A 78 -6.00 16.68 18.30
C GLU A 78 -5.01 15.54 18.60
N GLU A 79 -4.40 14.91 17.58
CA GLU A 79 -3.55 13.73 17.79
C GLU A 79 -2.13 14.08 18.25
N GLY A 80 -1.71 15.34 18.13
CA GLY A 80 -0.40 15.81 18.58
C GLY A 80 0.76 15.33 17.70
N LEU A 81 1.86 16.09 17.72
CA LEU A 81 3.05 15.80 16.89
C LEU A 81 3.68 14.44 17.21
N ASP A 82 3.61 14.01 18.47
CA ASP A 82 4.23 12.77 18.97
C ASP A 82 3.57 11.51 18.36
N LYS A 83 2.23 11.43 18.36
CA LYS A 83 1.51 10.34 17.66
C LYS A 83 1.65 10.44 16.15
N GLY A 84 1.81 11.65 15.60
CA GLY A 84 2.15 11.84 14.20
C GLY A 84 3.48 11.17 13.87
N TYR A 85 4.50 11.38 14.69
CA TYR A 85 5.85 10.84 14.50
C TYR A 85 5.91 9.31 14.65
N ASP A 86 5.27 8.73 15.68
CA ASP A 86 5.22 7.27 15.88
C ASP A 86 4.56 6.56 14.69
N LYS A 87 3.50 7.15 14.15
CA LYS A 87 2.81 6.58 12.99
C LYS A 87 3.58 6.80 11.69
N MET A 88 4.33 7.91 11.54
CA MET A 88 5.27 8.11 10.42
C MET A 88 6.38 7.05 10.41
N GLN A 89 6.96 6.71 11.57
CA GLN A 89 7.98 5.66 11.65
C GLN A 89 7.47 4.26 11.25
N LYS A 90 6.15 4.02 11.31
CA LYS A 90 5.55 2.74 10.93
C LYS A 90 5.29 2.59 9.43
N ILE A 91 5.39 3.67 8.63
CA ILE A 91 5.13 3.62 7.18
C ILE A 91 6.25 2.86 6.44
N PRO A 92 7.56 3.15 6.66
CA PRO A 92 8.64 2.41 6.00
C PRO A 92 8.70 0.94 6.43
N THR A 93 8.40 0.65 7.70
CA THR A 93 8.48 -0.70 8.28
C THR A 93 7.46 -1.67 7.67
N GLN A 94 6.34 -1.16 7.14
CA GLN A 94 5.34 -1.99 6.43
C GLN A 94 5.69 -2.24 4.95
N MET A 95 6.70 -1.56 4.42
CA MET A 95 7.17 -1.73 3.05
C MET A 95 8.35 -2.70 2.95
N ASN A 96 8.83 -3.24 4.08
CA ASN A 96 9.98 -4.14 4.17
C ASN A 96 9.56 -5.60 4.30
#